data_AF-A0A920AZZ2-F1
#
_entry.id   AF-A0A920AZZ2-F1
#
_cell.length_a   1.000
_cell.length_b   1.000
_cell.length_c   1.000
_cell.angle_alpha   90.00
_cell.angle_beta   90.00
_cell.angle_gamma   90.00
#
_symmetry.space_group_name_H-M   'P 1'
#
loop_
_entity.id
_entity.type
_entity.pdbx_description
1 polymer ?
#
loop_
_entity_poly.entity_id
_entity_poly.type
_entity_poly.pdbx_seq_one_letter_code
_entity_poly.pdbx_strand_id
1 'polypeptide(L)'
;MLQPSADAAWERPWPMAAETAMPQWIYGMSTTAWDGEQLIAAVCSRGAWSLQRLSLDGTVQPLPQPFDDLAGLSACNGRAVAVASNSTSVAGLLEIDLRPATPIWSHSPAITSPLSVEAISVAEPLWFNGTRVNAPMPGTTPPAASHQGLRHCW
;
A
#
# COMPACT_ATOMS: atom_id res chain seq x y z
N MET A 1 -15.23 29.91 22.02
CA MET A 1 -13.93 30.60 22.12
C MET A 1 -12.87 29.51 22.05
N LEU A 2 -12.26 29.29 20.87
CA LEU A 2 -11.17 28.33 20.73
C LEU A 2 -9.97 28.94 21.47
N GLN A 3 -9.53 28.31 22.56
CA GLN A 3 -8.31 28.72 23.24
C GLN A 3 -7.14 28.57 22.26
N PRO A 4 -6.26 29.57 22.13
CA PRO A 4 -5.02 29.38 21.39
C PRO A 4 -4.22 28.31 22.10
N SER A 5 -3.97 27.20 21.40
CA SER A 5 -3.06 26.15 21.88
C SER A 5 -1.71 26.81 22.15
N ALA A 6 -1.34 26.95 23.42
CA ALA A 6 0.02 27.30 23.81
C ALA A 6 0.98 26.30 23.14
N ASP A 7 1.97 26.82 22.42
CA ASP A 7 3.14 26.08 21.93
C ASP A 7 2.88 24.63 21.47
N ALA A 8 1.99 24.43 20.50
CA ALA A 8 1.91 23.13 19.82
C ALA A 8 3.23 22.91 19.05
N ALA A 9 4.18 22.24 19.69
CA ALA A 9 5.41 21.82 19.06
C ALA A 9 5.06 20.82 17.94
N TRP A 10 5.63 21.03 16.76
CA TRP A 10 5.49 20.06 15.67
C TRP A 10 6.27 18.80 16.03
N GLU A 11 5.57 17.68 16.10
CA GLU A 11 6.16 16.37 16.40
C GLU A 11 6.13 15.44 15.18
N ARG A 12 6.98 14.43 15.21
CA ARG A 12 7.09 13.38 14.17
C ARG A 12 6.78 12.03 14.82
N PRO A 13 5.52 11.74 15.16
CA PRO A 13 5.16 10.57 15.98
C PRO A 13 5.51 9.24 15.30
N TRP A 14 5.59 9.20 13.96
CA TRP A 14 5.83 7.99 13.19
C TRP A 14 7.10 8.08 12.34
N PRO A 15 8.30 7.97 12.94
CA PRO A 15 9.54 7.89 12.18
C PRO A 15 9.59 6.56 11.41
N MET A 16 9.43 6.62 10.08
CA MET A 16 9.51 5.44 9.20
C MET A 16 10.22 5.76 7.89
N ALA A 17 10.94 4.78 7.35
CA ALA A 17 11.53 4.81 6.01
C ALA A 17 10.54 4.24 5.00
N ALA A 18 9.40 4.92 4.82
CA ALA A 18 8.31 4.52 3.95
C ALA A 18 7.54 5.76 3.47
N GLU A 19 6.78 5.59 2.39
CA GLU A 19 5.93 6.64 1.84
C GLU A 19 4.48 6.43 2.27
N THR A 20 3.82 7.48 2.75
CA THR A 20 2.39 7.47 3.14
C THR A 20 1.51 8.24 2.16
N ALA A 21 2.08 8.65 1.03
CA ALA A 21 1.44 9.45 0.00
C ALA A 21 1.88 8.99 -1.39
N MET A 22 1.17 9.44 -2.42
CA MET A 22 1.50 9.21 -3.82
C MET A 22 1.37 10.54 -4.60
N PRO A 23 1.97 10.67 -5.80
CA PRO A 23 1.80 11.84 -6.64
C PRO A 23 0.30 12.16 -6.87
N GLN A 24 -0.07 13.41 -6.62
CA GLN A 24 -1.47 13.87 -6.68
C GLN A 24 -1.80 14.35 -8.08
N TRP A 25 -2.28 13.43 -8.92
CA TRP A 25 -2.67 13.73 -10.31
C TRP A 25 -4.13 14.16 -10.43
N ILE A 26 -4.99 13.71 -9.53
CA ILE A 26 -6.44 13.96 -9.55
C ILE A 26 -6.89 14.28 -8.12
N TYR A 27 -7.79 15.25 -7.98
CA TYR A 27 -8.44 15.54 -6.70
C TYR A 27 -9.20 14.32 -6.17
N GLY A 28 -9.09 14.08 -4.86
CA GLY A 28 -9.80 12.99 -4.17
C GLY A 28 -9.00 11.70 -4.00
N MET A 29 -7.77 11.63 -4.50
CA MET A 29 -6.86 10.52 -4.19
C MET A 29 -6.49 10.53 -2.71
N SER A 30 -6.72 9.40 -2.04
CA SER A 30 -6.51 9.26 -0.60
C SER A 30 -5.70 7.99 -0.29
N THR A 31 -4.60 8.18 0.43
CA THR A 31 -3.77 7.13 1.04
C THR A 31 -3.90 7.11 2.57
N THR A 32 -4.68 8.02 3.15
CA THR A 32 -4.86 8.12 4.60
C THR A 32 -6.29 8.47 4.96
N ALA A 33 -6.83 7.90 6.02
CA ALA A 33 -8.17 8.22 6.51
C ALA A 33 -8.21 8.23 8.04
N TRP A 34 -8.95 9.18 8.62
CA TRP A 34 -9.16 9.25 10.07
C TRP A 34 -10.34 8.36 10.47
N ASP A 35 -10.13 7.41 11.39
CA ASP A 35 -11.20 6.49 11.82
C ASP A 35 -12.06 7.02 12.98
N GLY A 36 -11.66 8.15 13.58
CA GLY A 36 -12.25 8.73 14.78
C GLY A 36 -11.25 8.84 15.94
N GLU A 37 -10.27 7.93 16.01
CA GLU A 37 -9.28 7.82 17.10
C GLU A 37 -7.84 7.78 16.59
N GLN A 38 -7.61 7.14 15.45
CA GLN A 38 -6.30 6.86 14.86
C GLN A 38 -6.32 7.15 13.36
N LEU A 39 -5.13 7.35 12.79
CA LEU A 39 -4.96 7.49 11.35
C LEU A 39 -4.78 6.11 10.72
N ILE A 40 -5.62 5.76 9.75
CA ILE A 40 -5.38 4.63 8.87
C ILE A 40 -4.55 5.12 7.69
N ALA A 41 -3.44 4.45 7.38
CA ALA A 41 -2.56 4.83 6.28
C ALA A 41 -2.25 3.62 5.40
N ALA A 42 -2.32 3.83 4.09
CA ALA A 42 -1.61 3.04 3.11
C ALA A 42 -0.13 3.47 3.13
N VAL A 43 0.74 2.52 3.42
CA VAL A 43 2.17 2.71 3.60
C VAL A 43 2.91 1.91 2.54
N CYS A 44 3.60 2.61 1.64
CA CYS A 44 4.46 2.03 0.62
C CYS A 44 5.87 1.88 1.15
N SER A 45 6.36 0.64 1.23
CA SER A 45 7.75 0.35 1.55
C SER A 45 8.34 -0.56 0.49
N ARG A 46 9.47 -0.15 -0.08
CA ARG A 46 10.16 -0.88 -1.16
C ARG A 46 9.24 -1.22 -2.35
N GLY A 47 8.30 -0.33 -2.66
CA GLY A 47 7.38 -0.47 -3.81
C GLY A 47 6.15 -1.34 -3.56
N ALA A 48 5.93 -1.84 -2.34
CA ALA A 48 4.72 -2.60 -1.98
C ALA A 48 3.89 -1.83 -0.96
N TRP A 49 2.57 -1.79 -1.15
CA TRP A 49 1.66 -1.15 -0.21
C TRP A 49 1.21 -2.10 0.90
N SER A 50 0.99 -1.53 2.07
CA SER A 50 0.39 -2.20 3.23
C SER A 50 -0.53 -1.23 3.96
N LEU A 51 -1.43 -1.72 4.80
CA LEU A 51 -2.26 -0.88 5.66
C LEU A 51 -1.74 -0.88 7.09
N GLN A 52 -1.74 0.30 7.72
CA GLN A 52 -1.31 0.50 9.09
C GLN A 52 -2.29 1.45 9.82
N ARG A 53 -2.51 1.20 11.12
CA ARG A 53 -3.09 2.18 12.05
C ARG A 53 -1.95 2.91 12.75
N LEU A 54 -2.01 4.23 12.74
CA LEU A 54 -1.02 5.13 13.30
C LEU A 54 -1.67 5.94 14.43
N SER A 55 -1.20 5.73 15.66
CA SER A 55 -1.68 6.40 16.86
C SER A 55 -0.83 7.61 17.21
N LEU A 56 -1.42 8.64 17.83
CA LEU A 56 -0.71 9.87 18.19
C LEU A 56 0.45 9.67 19.19
N ASP A 57 0.43 8.57 19.96
CA ASP A 57 1.52 8.16 20.86
C ASP A 57 2.74 7.56 20.13
N GLY A 58 2.69 7.47 18.79
CA GLY A 58 3.72 6.88 17.95
C GLY A 58 3.55 5.39 17.70
N THR A 59 2.52 4.75 18.27
CA THR A 59 2.24 3.34 18.03
C THR A 59 1.81 3.13 16.59
N VAL A 60 2.43 2.14 15.93
CA VAL A 60 2.13 1.72 14.56
C VAL A 60 1.69 0.26 14.59
N GLN A 61 0.45 0.01 14.16
CA GLN A 61 -0.12 -1.34 14.14
C GLN A 61 -0.44 -1.74 12.69
N PRO A 62 0.06 -2.89 12.20
CA PRO A 62 -0.33 -3.37 10.90
C PRO A 62 -1.82 -3.76 10.89
N LEU A 63 -2.48 -3.53 9.75
CA LEU A 63 -3.80 -4.06 9.43
C LEU A 63 -3.60 -5.23 8.45
N PRO A 64 -3.56 -6.49 8.91
CA PRO A 64 -3.21 -7.62 8.06
C PRO A 64 -4.26 -7.87 6.99
N GLN A 65 -3.84 -7.82 5.74
CA GLN A 65 -4.64 -8.11 4.55
C GLN A 65 -3.68 -8.41 3.37
N PRO A 66 -4.08 -9.19 2.35
CA PRO A 66 -3.17 -9.75 1.34
C PRO A 66 -2.91 -8.85 0.12
N PHE A 67 -3.53 -7.68 0.04
CA PHE A 67 -3.48 -6.76 -1.09
C PHE A 67 -2.32 -5.77 -0.98
N ASP A 68 -1.59 -5.59 -2.08
CA ASP A 68 -0.41 -4.72 -2.19
C ASP A 68 -0.61 -3.57 -3.18
N ASP A 69 -1.80 -3.47 -3.77
CA ASP A 69 -2.31 -2.32 -4.52
C ASP A 69 -3.57 -1.79 -3.83
N LEU A 70 -3.53 -0.53 -3.39
CA LEU A 70 -4.52 0.10 -2.53
C LEU A 70 -4.81 1.53 -2.99
N ALA A 71 -6.09 1.86 -3.14
CA ALA A 71 -6.53 3.19 -3.56
C ALA A 71 -7.83 3.63 -2.86
N GLY A 72 -8.02 4.95 -2.78
CA GLY A 72 -9.29 5.53 -2.32
C GLY A 72 -9.62 5.21 -0.86
N LEU A 73 -8.61 5.20 0.02
CA LEU A 73 -8.78 4.85 1.42
C LEU A 73 -9.75 5.82 2.11
N SER A 74 -10.73 5.27 2.82
CA SER A 74 -11.70 5.99 3.65
C SER A 74 -11.97 5.23 4.94
N ALA A 75 -12.27 5.94 6.02
CA ALA A 75 -12.57 5.35 7.32
C ALA A 75 -13.62 6.16 8.06
N CYS A 76 -14.55 5.48 8.72
CA CYS A 76 -15.53 6.06 9.62
C CYS A 76 -16.19 4.97 10.49
N ASN A 77 -16.63 5.35 11.70
CA ASN A 77 -17.48 4.51 12.56
C ASN A 77 -16.93 3.08 12.80
N GLY A 78 -15.62 2.98 13.05
CA GLY A 78 -14.94 1.71 13.28
C GLY A 78 -14.86 0.81 12.04
N ARG A 79 -14.95 1.37 10.84
CA ARG A 79 -14.69 0.66 9.58
C ARG A 79 -13.72 1.45 8.72
N ALA A 80 -12.91 0.73 7.95
CA ALA A 80 -12.14 1.28 6.85
C ALA A 80 -12.52 0.57 5.55
N VAL A 81 -12.46 1.30 4.45
CA VAL A 81 -12.70 0.78 3.10
C VAL A 81 -11.63 1.29 2.14
N ALA A 82 -11.29 0.46 1.15
CA ALA A 82 -10.40 0.82 0.05
C ALA A 82 -10.75 0.02 -1.20
N VAL A 83 -10.33 0.50 -2.36
CA VAL A 83 -10.19 -0.36 -3.54
C VAL A 83 -8.88 -1.10 -3.39
N ALA A 84 -8.92 -2.43 -3.45
CA ALA A 84 -7.75 -3.28 -3.23
C ALA A 84 -7.62 -4.36 -4.30
N SER A 85 -6.38 -4.63 -4.71
CA SER A 85 -6.02 -5.67 -5.66
C SER A 85 -4.63 -6.25 -5.33
N ASN A 86 -4.25 -7.34 -5.99
CA ASN A 86 -2.87 -7.84 -5.99
C ASN A 86 -2.62 -8.69 -7.25
N SER A 87 -1.45 -9.34 -7.31
CA SER A 87 -1.05 -10.19 -8.44
C SER A 87 -1.98 -11.38 -8.73
N THR A 88 -2.88 -11.76 -7.83
CA THR A 88 -3.79 -12.91 -8.00
C THR A 88 -5.27 -12.58 -7.82
N SER A 89 -5.59 -11.33 -7.47
CA SER A 89 -6.93 -10.85 -7.17
C SER A 89 -7.22 -9.59 -7.95
N VAL A 90 -8.31 -9.59 -8.71
CA VAL A 90 -8.79 -8.39 -9.41
C VAL A 90 -9.20 -7.30 -8.42
N ALA A 91 -9.19 -6.05 -8.88
CA ALA A 91 -9.64 -4.92 -8.07
C ALA A 91 -11.06 -5.14 -7.52
N GLY A 92 -11.24 -4.81 -6.25
CA GLY A 92 -12.49 -4.97 -5.53
C GLY A 92 -12.57 -4.09 -4.30
N LEU A 93 -13.73 -4.08 -3.65
CA LEU A 93 -13.94 -3.37 -2.41
C LEU A 93 -13.37 -4.19 -1.25
N LEU A 94 -12.35 -3.66 -0.59
CA LEU A 94 -11.87 -4.11 0.70
C LEU A 94 -12.64 -3.39 1.79
N GLU A 95 -13.26 -4.14 2.70
CA GLU A 95 -13.89 -3.63 3.90
C GLU A 95 -13.18 -4.21 5.12
N ILE A 96 -12.89 -3.37 6.12
CA ILE A 96 -12.22 -3.77 7.36
C ILE A 96 -13.05 -3.30 8.54
N ASP A 97 -13.47 -4.23 9.40
CA ASP A 97 -14.02 -3.92 10.71
C ASP A 97 -12.89 -3.73 11.72
N LEU A 98 -12.79 -2.53 12.28
CA LEU A 98 -11.73 -2.09 13.19
C LEU A 98 -12.12 -2.22 14.67
N ARG A 99 -13.35 -2.66 14.96
CA ARG A 99 -13.88 -2.76 16.33
C ARG A 99 -13.33 -3.94 17.13
N PRO A 100 -13.14 -5.14 16.54
CA PRO A 100 -12.50 -6.23 17.24
C PRO A 100 -11.01 -5.91 17.47
N ALA A 101 -10.42 -6.51 18.51
CA ALA A 101 -8.99 -6.34 18.79
C ALA A 101 -8.10 -6.80 17.62
N THR A 102 -8.53 -7.85 16.92
CA THR A 102 -7.95 -8.28 15.65
C THR A 102 -8.90 -7.89 14.53
N PRO A 103 -8.53 -6.92 13.68
CA PRO A 103 -9.38 -6.46 12.58
C PRO A 103 -9.80 -7.62 11.67
N ILE A 104 -11.06 -7.59 11.24
CA ILE A 104 -11.63 -8.57 10.33
C ILE A 104 -11.84 -7.88 9.00
N TRP A 105 -11.44 -8.51 7.91
CA TRP A 105 -11.62 -7.93 6.58
C TRP A 105 -12.39 -8.87 5.66
N SER A 106 -13.04 -8.27 4.67
CA SER A 106 -13.65 -8.95 3.53
C SER A 106 -13.25 -8.23 2.24
N HIS A 107 -13.19 -8.98 1.14
CA HIS A 107 -12.94 -8.42 -0.19
C HIS A 107 -14.04 -8.88 -1.14
N SER A 108 -14.63 -7.91 -1.83
CA SER A 108 -15.66 -8.13 -2.84
C SER A 108 -15.11 -7.70 -4.21
N PRO A 109 -14.68 -8.64 -5.06
CA PRO A 109 -14.18 -8.35 -6.40
C PRO A 109 -15.20 -7.55 -7.22
N ALA A 110 -14.75 -6.55 -7.97
CA ALA A 110 -15.64 -5.78 -8.85
C ALA A 110 -16.15 -6.63 -10.03
N ILE A 111 -15.36 -7.63 -10.43
CA ILE A 111 -15.68 -8.60 -11.48
C ILE A 111 -15.17 -9.98 -11.07
N THR A 112 -15.68 -11.03 -11.71
CA THR A 112 -15.06 -12.35 -11.64
C THR A 112 -13.81 -12.38 -12.54
N SER A 113 -12.71 -12.93 -12.03
CA SER A 113 -11.51 -13.13 -12.87
C SER A 113 -11.84 -14.08 -14.03
N PRO A 114 -11.48 -13.73 -15.29
CA PRO A 114 -11.65 -14.62 -16.42
C PRO A 114 -10.62 -15.77 -16.44
N LEU A 115 -9.57 -15.68 -15.62
CA LEU A 115 -8.50 -16.66 -15.49
C LEU A 115 -8.52 -17.32 -14.11
N SER A 116 -8.15 -18.59 -14.04
CA SER A 116 -7.85 -19.24 -12.76
C SER A 116 -6.53 -18.69 -12.20
N VAL A 117 -6.37 -18.74 -10.88
CA VAL A 117 -5.18 -18.17 -10.20
C VAL A 117 -3.89 -18.79 -10.73
N GLU A 118 -3.89 -20.07 -11.09
CA GLU A 118 -2.74 -20.81 -11.61
C GLU A 118 -2.33 -20.33 -13.02
N ALA A 119 -3.24 -19.68 -13.75
CA ALA A 119 -2.97 -19.12 -15.06
C ALA A 119 -2.48 -17.65 -14.98
N ILE A 120 -2.49 -17.03 -13.80
CA ILE A 120 -2.04 -15.66 -13.59
C ILE A 120 -0.54 -15.68 -13.25
N SER A 121 0.25 -14.92 -14.00
CA SER A 121 1.67 -14.74 -13.69
C SER A 121 1.83 -13.88 -12.44
N VAL A 122 2.60 -14.35 -11.47
CA VAL A 122 2.88 -13.63 -10.22
C VAL A 122 4.13 -12.78 -10.40
N ALA A 123 4.02 -11.48 -10.14
CA ALA A 123 5.15 -10.56 -10.20
C ALA A 123 6.09 -10.78 -9.01
N GLU A 124 7.39 -10.90 -9.28
CA GLU A 124 8.42 -10.95 -8.24
C GLU A 124 9.19 -9.62 -8.21
N PRO A 125 9.39 -9.03 -7.01
CA PRO A 125 10.18 -7.82 -6.91
C PRO A 125 11.66 -8.15 -7.11
N LEU A 126 12.30 -7.35 -7.96
CA LEU A 126 13.71 -7.49 -8.33
C LEU A 126 14.39 -6.13 -8.23
N TRP A 127 15.67 -6.12 -7.85
CA TRP A 127 16.44 -4.90 -7.64
C TRP A 127 17.77 -4.99 -8.38
N PHE A 128 18.13 -3.93 -9.07
CA PHE A 128 19.45 -3.76 -9.67
C PHE A 128 20.18 -2.59 -9.02
N ASN A 129 21.50 -2.70 -8.93
CA ASN A 129 22.33 -1.57 -8.54
C ASN A 129 22.29 -0.52 -9.64
N GLY A 130 21.78 0.67 -9.33
CA GLY A 130 21.92 1.82 -10.21
C GLY A 130 23.39 2.17 -10.45
N THR A 131 23.68 2.84 -11.57
CA THR A 131 25.03 3.33 -11.92
C THR A 131 25.57 4.38 -10.95
N ARG A 132 24.76 4.82 -9.96
CA ARG A 132 25.23 5.49 -8.74
C ARG A 132 24.97 4.60 -7.53
N VAL A 133 26.02 4.44 -6.74
CA VAL A 133 25.98 3.91 -5.38
C VAL A 133 24.85 4.62 -4.62
N ASN A 134 23.81 3.86 -4.23
CA ASN A 134 22.58 4.27 -3.54
C ASN A 134 21.39 4.70 -4.41
N ALA A 135 20.79 3.75 -5.12
CA ALA A 135 19.35 3.43 -5.01
C ALA A 135 19.00 2.28 -5.97
N PRO A 136 18.27 1.24 -5.53
CA PRO A 136 17.77 0.23 -6.44
C PRO A 136 16.34 0.56 -6.91
N MET A 137 16.13 0.56 -8.23
CA MET A 137 14.81 0.67 -8.88
C MET A 137 14.25 -0.74 -9.15
N PRO A 138 12.93 -1.00 -8.96
CA PRO A 138 12.33 -2.26 -9.31
C PRO A 138 11.85 -2.31 -10.78
N GLY A 139 11.98 -3.50 -11.39
CA GLY A 139 11.15 -3.94 -12.51
C GLY A 139 11.79 -3.97 -13.90
N THR A 140 12.30 -5.14 -14.30
CA THR A 140 12.34 -5.57 -15.71
C THR A 140 11.83 -7.00 -15.78
N THR A 141 10.70 -7.21 -16.46
CA THR A 141 10.16 -8.54 -16.77
C THR A 141 11.00 -9.17 -17.88
N PRO A 142 11.73 -10.28 -17.66
CA PRO A 142 12.42 -10.95 -18.75
C PRO A 142 11.39 -11.66 -19.66
N PRO A 143 11.48 -11.54 -20.99
CA PRO A 143 10.71 -12.40 -21.88
C PRO A 143 11.20 -13.85 -21.73
N ALA A 144 10.26 -14.81 -21.80
CA ALA A 144 10.56 -16.23 -21.74
C ALA A 144 11.67 -16.59 -22.75
N ALA A 145 12.82 -17.02 -22.24
CA ALA A 145 14.00 -17.29 -23.05
C ALA A 145 13.79 -18.54 -23.93
N SER A 146 13.77 -18.35 -25.25
CA SER A 146 14.16 -19.37 -26.21
C SER A 146 15.65 -19.23 -26.53
N HIS A 147 16.35 -20.36 -26.41
CA HIS A 147 17.75 -20.64 -26.68
C HIS A 147 18.51 -19.82 -27.76
N GLN A 148 19.82 -19.68 -27.47
CA GLN A 148 20.99 -19.46 -28.34
C GLN A 148 21.45 -18.03 -28.64
N GLY A 149 22.75 -17.78 -28.42
CA GLY A 149 23.52 -16.87 -29.28
C GLY A 149 24.33 -15.79 -28.57
N LEU A 150 25.49 -16.19 -28.04
CA LEU A 150 26.75 -15.43 -27.97
C LEU A 150 26.82 -14.04 -28.67
N ARG A 151 27.24 -13.06 -27.87
CA ARG A 151 28.28 -12.03 -28.09
C ARG A 151 27.92 -10.58 -28.45
N HIS A 152 28.74 -9.74 -27.80
CA HIS A 152 29.20 -8.38 -28.10
C HIS A 152 28.37 -7.19 -27.59
N CYS A 153 28.98 -6.54 -26.60
CA CYS A 153 28.75 -5.17 -26.15
C CYS A 153 28.76 -4.22 -27.36
N TRP A 154 27.77 -3.31 -27.42
CA TRP A 154 27.93 -1.86 -27.44
C TRP A 154 26.65 -1.24 -26.87
#